data_AF-A0A8T5S9X7-F1
#
_entry.id   AF-A0A8T5S9X7-F1
#
_cell.length_a   1.000
_cell.length_b   1.000
_cell.length_c   1.000
_cell.angle_alpha   90.00
_cell.angle_beta   90.00
_cell.angle_gamma   90.00
#
_symmetry.space_group_name_H-M   'P 1'
#
loop_
_entity.id
_entity.type
_entity.pdbx_description
1 polymer ?
#
loop_
_entity_poly.entity_id
_entity_poly.type
_entity_poly.pdbx_seq_one_letter_code
_entity_poly.pdbx_strand_id
1 'polypeptide(L)'
;MTIAFEGWLDGLTASGIVLSTAIFGLLSLYKSIKLKAKLLSIAGIMIFFVGFLWLGPTVDFLFKLIANNNIEPRQVYVLLSYTSVAPALFFAMFLGGELLIPKYKWLLVGIFIVLGVIFEMFLWFSPWQSFDYIEVQVVDGLIDASFNRTHPTFLMVAGFLVSALIFLGIGFTIKAKQSTGQLRKKFIYLTIGFYVFVICGALDSILTLPLAIGFVRVVMMTYSVWMYLGLRT
;
A
#
# COMPACT_ATOMS: atom_id res chain seq x y z
N MET A 1 -0.74 -1.49 30.65
CA MET A 1 0.60 -0.94 30.35
C MET A 1 0.38 0.05 29.21
N THR A 2 0.76 1.30 29.39
CA THR A 2 0.40 2.43 28.52
C THR A 2 1.11 2.38 27.17
N ILE A 3 0.39 2.65 26.08
CA ILE A 3 0.98 2.89 24.74
C ILE A 3 1.89 4.12 24.85
N ALA A 4 3.16 4.01 24.48
CA ALA A 4 4.08 5.13 24.50
C ALA A 4 3.80 6.11 23.34
N PHE A 5 4.46 7.27 23.34
CA PHE A 5 4.24 8.28 22.31
C PHE A 5 4.50 7.74 20.89
N GLU A 6 5.54 6.93 20.74
CA GLU A 6 5.92 6.25 19.50
C GLU A 6 4.80 5.33 19.01
N GLY A 7 4.16 4.59 19.91
CA GLY A 7 3.06 3.69 19.57
C GLY A 7 1.79 4.45 19.17
N TRP A 8 1.52 5.59 19.80
CA TRP A 8 0.46 6.49 19.36
C TRP A 8 0.72 7.04 17.97
N LEU A 9 1.96 7.45 17.69
CA LEU A 9 2.34 7.95 16.37
C LEU A 9 2.21 6.86 15.30
N ASP A 10 2.71 5.65 15.58
CA ASP A 10 2.64 4.51 14.68
C ASP A 10 1.19 4.12 14.36
N GLY A 11 0.40 3.87 15.41
CA GLY A 11 -0.98 3.43 15.30
C GLY A 11 -1.92 4.47 14.67
N LEU A 12 -1.81 5.75 15.05
CA LEU A 12 -2.65 6.81 14.48
C LEU A 12 -2.32 7.06 13.00
N THR A 13 -1.03 7.06 12.63
CA THR A 13 -0.64 7.33 11.24
C THR A 13 -0.97 6.14 10.33
N ALA A 14 -0.79 4.89 10.79
CA ALA A 14 -1.26 3.70 10.10
C ALA A 14 -2.79 3.72 9.90
N SER A 15 -3.54 4.01 10.98
CA SER A 15 -5.00 4.14 10.92
C SER A 15 -5.41 5.24 9.95
N GLY A 16 -4.69 6.36 9.94
CA GLY A 16 -4.90 7.47 9.02
C GLY A 16 -4.74 7.07 7.56
N ILE A 17 -3.74 6.22 7.23
CA ILE A 17 -3.57 5.67 5.88
C ILE A 17 -4.76 4.78 5.51
N VAL A 18 -5.12 3.83 6.37
CA VAL A 18 -6.24 2.90 6.13
C VAL A 18 -7.55 3.66 5.93
N LEU A 19 -7.84 4.63 6.79
CA LEU A 19 -9.06 5.44 6.69
C LEU A 19 -9.06 6.32 5.44
N SER A 20 -7.95 7.00 5.12
CA SER A 20 -7.91 7.90 3.97
C SER A 20 -8.07 7.12 2.66
N THR A 21 -7.34 6.02 2.51
CA THR A 21 -7.41 5.13 1.34
C THR A 21 -8.77 4.46 1.22
N ALA A 22 -9.39 4.03 2.34
CA ALA A 22 -10.74 3.48 2.32
C ALA A 22 -11.77 4.52 1.84
N ILE A 23 -11.78 5.71 2.45
CA ILE A 23 -12.71 6.79 2.09
C ILE A 23 -12.54 7.20 0.63
N PHE A 24 -11.33 7.56 0.22
CA PHE A 24 -11.07 8.07 -1.13
C PHE A 24 -11.11 6.98 -2.21
N GLY A 25 -10.74 5.75 -1.87
CA GLY A 25 -10.88 4.58 -2.74
C GLY A 25 -12.34 4.24 -3.02
N LEU A 26 -13.17 4.18 -1.97
CA LEU A 26 -14.61 3.92 -2.10
C LEU A 26 -15.36 5.08 -2.77
N LEU A 27 -15.02 6.33 -2.47
CA LEU A 27 -15.60 7.50 -3.17
C LEU A 27 -15.24 7.51 -4.66
N SER A 28 -13.98 7.19 -5.00
CA SER A 28 -13.54 7.02 -6.39
C SER A 28 -14.32 5.91 -7.08
N LEU A 29 -14.47 4.76 -6.41
CA LEU A 29 -15.18 3.60 -6.93
C LEU A 29 -16.66 3.94 -7.16
N TYR A 30 -17.35 4.52 -6.19
CA TYR A 30 -18.75 4.92 -6.31
C TYR A 30 -18.99 5.85 -7.51
N LYS A 31 -18.17 6.90 -7.64
CA LYS A 31 -18.28 7.85 -8.76
C LYS A 31 -18.00 7.18 -10.10
N SER A 32 -16.97 6.35 -10.16
CA SER A 32 -16.57 5.66 -11.40
C SER A 32 -17.66 4.70 -11.90
N ILE A 33 -18.35 3.99 -11.00
CA ILE A 33 -19.47 3.11 -11.33
C ILE A 33 -20.62 3.92 -11.90
N LYS A 34 -20.99 5.05 -11.26
CA LYS A 34 -22.05 5.94 -11.76
C LYS A 34 -21.75 6.49 -13.15
N LEU A 35 -20.47 6.72 -13.47
CA LEU A 35 -20.01 7.21 -14.76
C LEU A 35 -19.67 6.10 -15.77
N LYS A 36 -19.81 4.83 -15.39
CA LYS A 36 -19.42 3.65 -16.19
C LYS A 36 -17.96 3.70 -16.66
N ALA A 37 -17.08 4.33 -15.88
CA ALA A 37 -15.67 4.53 -16.20
C ALA A 37 -14.81 3.39 -15.62
N LYS A 38 -14.71 2.27 -16.36
CA LYS A 38 -14.06 1.03 -15.89
C LYS A 38 -12.66 1.22 -15.30
N LEU A 39 -11.79 2.01 -15.95
CA LEU A 39 -10.41 2.24 -15.46
C LEU A 39 -10.38 2.98 -14.13
N LEU A 40 -11.29 3.92 -13.92
CA LEU A 40 -11.40 4.65 -12.65
C LEU A 40 -11.91 3.73 -11.54
N SER A 41 -12.79 2.77 -11.85
CA SER A 41 -13.23 1.76 -10.88
C SER A 41 -12.06 0.90 -10.41
N ILE A 42 -11.23 0.45 -11.35
CA ILE A 42 -10.03 -0.33 -11.05
C ILE A 42 -9.04 0.46 -10.19
N ALA A 43 -8.81 1.74 -10.51
CA ALA A 43 -7.97 2.61 -9.70
C ALA A 43 -8.54 2.82 -8.29
N GLY A 44 -9.86 2.99 -8.15
CA GLY A 44 -10.53 3.10 -6.84
C GLY A 44 -10.34 1.87 -5.96
N ILE A 45 -10.52 0.68 -6.54
CA ILE A 45 -10.29 -0.60 -5.83
C ILE A 45 -8.82 -0.78 -5.46
N MET A 46 -7.90 -0.42 -6.35
CA MET A 46 -6.46 -0.47 -6.08
C MET A 46 -6.08 0.44 -4.90
N ILE A 47 -6.57 1.69 -4.85
CA ILE A 47 -6.31 2.61 -3.73
C ILE A 47 -6.75 1.99 -2.40
N PHE A 48 -7.92 1.34 -2.39
CA PHE A 48 -8.46 0.67 -1.22
C PHE A 48 -7.51 -0.45 -0.72
N PHE A 49 -7.07 -1.35 -1.61
CA PHE A 49 -6.15 -2.44 -1.22
C PHE A 49 -4.74 -1.95 -0.84
N VAL A 50 -4.24 -0.88 -1.45
CA VAL A 50 -2.98 -0.25 -1.03
C VAL A 50 -3.06 0.23 0.42
N GLY A 51 -4.22 0.77 0.83
CA GLY A 51 -4.47 1.15 2.22
C GLY A 51 -4.31 0.02 3.22
N PHE A 52 -4.78 -1.16 2.84
CA PHE A 52 -4.78 -2.32 3.71
C PHE A 52 -3.38 -2.87 3.98
N LEU A 53 -2.35 -2.33 3.33
CA LEU A 53 -0.97 -2.64 3.68
C LEU A 53 -0.59 -2.21 5.11
N TRP A 54 -1.35 -1.28 5.70
CA TRP A 54 -1.19 -0.81 7.08
C TRP A 54 -2.29 -1.34 8.02
N LEU A 55 -3.02 -2.38 7.62
CA LEU A 55 -4.11 -2.92 8.42
C LEU A 55 -3.61 -3.63 9.70
N GLY A 56 -2.47 -4.31 9.66
CA GLY A 56 -1.87 -4.95 10.84
C GLY A 56 -1.60 -3.96 11.99
N PRO A 57 -0.78 -2.90 11.78
CA PRO A 57 -0.54 -1.88 12.79
C PRO A 57 -1.83 -1.19 13.27
N THR A 58 -2.77 -0.94 12.36
CA THR A 58 -4.07 -0.35 12.69
C THR A 58 -4.87 -1.24 13.65
N VAL A 59 -4.98 -2.54 13.34
CA VAL A 59 -5.74 -3.47 14.18
C VAL A 59 -5.04 -3.71 15.51
N ASP A 60 -3.71 -3.81 15.55
CA ASP A 60 -2.97 -4.00 16.80
C ASP A 60 -3.13 -2.81 17.74
N PHE A 61 -3.02 -1.60 17.19
CA PHE A 61 -3.28 -0.37 17.92
C PHE A 61 -4.70 -0.32 18.50
N LEU A 62 -5.73 -0.67 17.72
CA LEU A 62 -7.11 -0.71 18.19
C LEU A 62 -7.34 -1.79 19.26
N PHE A 63 -6.77 -2.98 19.10
CA PHE A 63 -6.81 -4.03 20.12
C PHE A 63 -6.16 -3.57 21.42
N LYS A 64 -5.00 -2.91 21.31
CA LYS A 64 -4.28 -2.37 22.47
C LYS A 64 -5.09 -1.29 23.19
N LEU A 65 -5.78 -0.42 22.44
CA LEU A 65 -6.63 0.63 23.03
C LEU A 65 -7.87 0.07 23.72
N ILE A 66 -8.54 -0.92 23.12
CA ILE A 66 -9.84 -1.42 23.57
C ILE A 66 -9.70 -2.51 24.63
N ALA A 67 -8.79 -3.46 24.40
CA ALA A 67 -8.64 -4.66 25.22
C ALA A 67 -7.34 -4.69 26.04
N ASN A 68 -6.47 -3.67 25.92
CA ASN A 68 -5.15 -3.61 26.57
C ASN A 68 -4.25 -4.83 26.26
N ASN A 69 -4.51 -5.50 25.13
CA ASN A 69 -3.76 -6.65 24.62
C ASN A 69 -3.38 -6.39 23.15
N ASN A 70 -2.29 -6.99 22.70
CA ASN A 70 -1.89 -6.98 21.30
C ASN A 70 -2.56 -8.15 20.54
N ILE A 71 -2.47 -8.15 19.21
CA ILE A 71 -2.95 -9.24 18.37
C ILE A 71 -2.21 -10.54 18.72
N GLU A 72 -2.97 -11.59 19.04
CA GLU A 72 -2.43 -12.94 19.18
C GLU A 72 -3.28 -13.93 18.34
N PRO A 73 -2.67 -14.82 17.55
CA PRO A 73 -1.22 -15.02 17.39
C PRO A 73 -0.58 -13.90 16.53
N ARG A 74 0.67 -13.50 16.86
CA ARG A 74 1.36 -12.36 16.22
C ARG A 74 1.49 -12.45 14.70
N GLN A 75 1.48 -13.65 14.13
CA GLN A 75 1.49 -13.86 12.68
C GLN A 75 0.29 -13.19 11.98
N VAL A 76 -0.83 -13.01 12.67
CA VAL A 76 -2.00 -12.31 12.14
C VAL A 76 -1.66 -10.85 11.81
N TYR A 77 -0.75 -10.21 12.55
CA TYR A 77 -0.28 -8.86 12.25
C TYR A 77 0.30 -8.76 10.84
N VAL A 78 1.25 -9.63 10.49
CA VAL A 78 1.89 -9.62 9.16
C VAL A 78 0.92 -10.06 8.07
N LEU A 79 0.01 -10.99 8.35
CA LEU A 79 -1.02 -11.39 7.39
C LEU A 79 -1.95 -10.23 7.06
N LEU A 80 -2.42 -9.48 8.06
CA LEU A 80 -3.25 -8.30 7.84
C LEU A 80 -2.52 -7.23 7.02
N SER A 81 -1.23 -7.02 7.28
CA SER A 81 -0.41 -6.03 6.55
C SER A 81 -0.08 -6.45 5.11
N TYR A 82 0.10 -7.73 4.82
CA TYR A 82 0.71 -8.11 3.53
C TYR A 82 -0.18 -8.94 2.60
N THR A 83 -1.31 -9.50 3.06
CA THR A 83 -2.24 -10.25 2.19
C THR A 83 -2.89 -9.37 1.11
N SER A 84 -2.92 -8.05 1.33
CA SER A 84 -3.46 -7.10 0.34
C SER A 84 -2.46 -6.73 -0.76
N VAL A 85 -1.19 -7.16 -0.67
CA VAL A 85 -0.15 -6.90 -1.68
C VAL A 85 -0.54 -7.50 -3.03
N ALA A 86 -0.93 -8.77 -3.08
CA ALA A 86 -1.26 -9.44 -4.33
C ALA A 86 -2.51 -8.83 -5.02
N PRO A 87 -3.65 -8.59 -4.32
CA PRO A 87 -4.78 -7.87 -4.90
C PRO A 87 -4.43 -6.46 -5.38
N ALA A 88 -3.69 -5.68 -4.58
CA ALA A 88 -3.27 -4.33 -4.98
C ALA A 88 -2.43 -4.37 -6.26
N LEU A 89 -1.49 -5.32 -6.36
CA LEU A 89 -0.64 -5.50 -7.53
C LEU A 89 -1.40 -5.93 -8.77
N PHE A 90 -2.39 -6.80 -8.64
CA PHE A 90 -3.24 -7.19 -9.76
C PHE A 90 -3.86 -5.94 -10.43
N PHE A 91 -4.51 -5.09 -9.63
CA PHE A 91 -5.14 -3.88 -10.16
C PHE A 91 -4.12 -2.85 -10.63
N ALA A 92 -3.00 -2.72 -9.92
CA ALA A 92 -1.89 -1.85 -10.30
C ALA A 92 -1.31 -2.22 -11.67
N MET A 93 -0.99 -3.50 -11.88
CA MET A 93 -0.43 -4.00 -13.14
C MET A 93 -1.45 -3.97 -14.27
N PHE A 94 -2.73 -4.21 -13.98
CA PHE A 94 -3.79 -4.01 -14.97
C PHE A 94 -3.82 -2.56 -15.46
N LEU A 95 -3.85 -1.61 -14.52
CA LEU A 95 -3.90 -0.18 -14.82
C LEU A 95 -2.62 0.28 -15.53
N GLY A 96 -1.45 -0.12 -15.05
CA GLY A 96 -0.17 0.21 -15.66
C GLY A 96 0.02 -0.40 -17.04
N GLY A 97 -0.46 -1.64 -17.24
CA GLY A 97 -0.49 -2.31 -18.53
C GLY A 97 -1.36 -1.56 -19.54
N GLU A 98 -2.54 -1.07 -19.14
CA GLU A 98 -3.40 -0.22 -20.00
C GLU A 98 -2.75 1.13 -20.37
N LEU A 99 -1.82 1.64 -19.55
CA LEU A 99 -1.17 2.92 -19.82
C LEU A 99 0.03 2.79 -20.76
N LEU A 100 0.87 1.77 -20.54
CA LEU A 100 2.16 1.62 -21.21
C LEU A 100 2.18 0.58 -22.33
N ILE A 101 1.59 -0.59 -22.10
CA ILE A 101 1.67 -1.74 -23.02
C ILE A 101 0.32 -2.46 -23.17
N PRO A 102 -0.74 -1.80 -23.72
CA PRO A 102 -2.10 -2.33 -23.71
C PRO A 102 -2.24 -3.71 -24.36
N LYS A 103 -1.44 -3.98 -25.39
CA LYS A 103 -1.39 -5.26 -26.11
C LYS A 103 -1.00 -6.43 -25.22
N TYR A 104 -0.11 -6.20 -24.25
CA TYR A 104 0.45 -7.24 -23.38
C TYR A 104 0.00 -7.11 -21.90
N LYS A 105 -1.02 -6.29 -21.62
CA LYS A 105 -1.49 -6.04 -20.24
C LYS A 105 -1.85 -7.31 -19.48
N TRP A 106 -2.48 -8.28 -20.13
CA TRP A 106 -2.89 -9.53 -19.49
C TRP A 106 -1.71 -10.47 -19.24
N LEU A 107 -0.68 -10.42 -20.08
CA LEU A 107 0.57 -11.13 -19.84
C LEU A 107 1.27 -10.54 -18.60
N LEU A 108 1.37 -9.20 -18.53
CA LEU A 108 1.90 -8.51 -17.35
C LEU A 108 1.13 -8.88 -16.08
N VAL A 109 -0.19 -8.77 -16.11
CA VAL A 109 -1.06 -9.17 -14.97
C VAL A 109 -0.85 -10.64 -14.60
N GLY A 110 -0.80 -11.55 -15.57
CA GLY A 110 -0.58 -12.98 -15.33
C GLY A 110 0.75 -13.26 -14.60
N ILE A 111 1.83 -12.60 -15.01
CA ILE A 111 3.14 -12.71 -14.33
C ILE A 111 3.01 -12.29 -12.86
N PHE A 112 2.39 -11.15 -12.58
CA PHE A 112 2.25 -10.65 -11.21
C PHE A 112 1.24 -11.42 -10.37
N ILE A 113 0.25 -12.09 -10.97
CA ILE A 113 -0.60 -13.05 -10.26
C ILE A 113 0.25 -14.23 -9.78
N VAL A 114 1.07 -14.83 -10.66
CA VAL A 114 1.92 -15.97 -10.28
C VAL A 114 2.90 -15.56 -9.19
N LEU A 115 3.57 -14.42 -9.35
CA LEU A 115 4.47 -13.89 -8.31
C LEU A 115 3.71 -13.55 -7.02
N GLY A 116 2.50 -12.99 -7.11
CA GLY A 116 1.66 -12.71 -5.95
C GLY A 116 1.30 -13.99 -5.18
N VAL A 117 0.92 -15.07 -5.88
CA VAL A 117 0.64 -16.37 -5.27
C VAL A 117 1.89 -16.92 -4.56
N ILE A 118 3.06 -16.83 -5.18
CA ILE A 118 4.32 -17.26 -4.55
C ILE A 118 4.60 -16.44 -3.28
N PHE A 119 4.39 -15.12 -3.34
CA PHE A 119 4.55 -14.23 -2.19
C PHE A 119 3.61 -14.62 -1.04
N GLU A 120 2.33 -14.83 -1.34
CA GLU A 120 1.34 -15.28 -0.36
C GLU A 120 1.73 -16.63 0.25
N MET A 121 2.21 -17.60 -0.54
CA MET A 121 2.68 -18.87 0.01
C MET A 121 3.79 -18.68 1.06
N PHE A 122 4.78 -17.82 0.80
CA PHE A 122 5.79 -17.52 1.81
C PHE A 122 5.22 -16.82 3.04
N LEU A 123 4.28 -15.90 2.85
CA LEU A 123 3.64 -15.16 3.94
C LEU A 123 2.83 -16.08 4.87
N TRP A 124 2.06 -17.01 4.30
CA TRP A 124 1.17 -17.91 5.05
C TRP A 124 1.91 -19.10 5.68
N PHE A 125 2.88 -19.68 4.99
CA PHE A 125 3.53 -20.92 5.43
C PHE A 125 4.90 -20.69 6.09
N SER A 126 5.54 -19.54 5.84
CA SER A 126 6.89 -19.22 6.29
C SER A 126 7.03 -17.80 6.90
N PRO A 127 6.09 -17.32 7.75
CA PRO A 127 6.15 -15.95 8.27
C PRO A 127 7.43 -15.72 9.10
N TRP A 128 7.82 -16.65 9.96
CA TRP A 128 9.02 -16.52 10.81
C TRP A 128 10.35 -16.55 10.07
N GLN A 129 10.35 -16.95 8.79
CA GLN A 129 11.54 -16.90 7.93
C GLN A 129 11.53 -15.63 7.06
N SER A 130 10.33 -15.13 6.76
CA SER A 130 10.09 -13.94 5.94
C SER A 130 10.37 -12.64 6.68
N PHE A 131 10.31 -12.66 8.01
CA PHE A 131 10.54 -11.52 8.88
C PHE A 131 11.67 -11.82 9.88
N ASP A 132 12.56 -10.86 10.11
CA ASP A 132 13.63 -10.96 11.11
C ASP A 132 13.07 -11.01 12.53
N TYR A 133 11.94 -10.34 12.77
CA TYR A 133 11.17 -10.38 14.02
C TYR A 133 9.68 -10.08 13.77
N ILE A 134 8.83 -10.58 14.67
CA ILE A 134 7.39 -10.24 14.77
C ILE A 134 7.06 -10.18 16.27
N GLU A 135 7.29 -9.02 16.88
CA GLU A 135 7.34 -8.90 18.34
C GLU A 135 6.72 -7.61 18.84
N VAL A 136 6.21 -7.64 20.08
CA VAL A 136 5.76 -6.44 20.78
C VAL A 136 6.99 -5.65 21.20
N GLN A 137 7.13 -4.44 20.71
CA GLN A 137 8.25 -3.58 21.07
C GLN A 137 8.06 -3.06 22.50
N VAL A 138 9.11 -3.19 23.31
CA VAL A 138 9.11 -2.71 24.71
C VAL A 138 8.94 -1.20 24.76
N VAL A 139 9.42 -0.49 23.73
CA VAL A 139 9.43 0.97 23.67
C VAL A 139 8.03 1.54 23.41
N ASP A 140 7.29 0.98 22.46
CA ASP A 140 6.01 1.56 22.01
C ASP A 140 4.76 0.78 22.49
N GLY A 141 4.92 -0.50 22.87
CA GLY A 141 3.84 -1.36 23.33
C GLY A 141 2.96 -1.96 22.22
N LEU A 142 3.36 -1.82 20.96
CA LEU A 142 2.71 -2.38 19.76
C LEU A 142 3.58 -3.45 19.10
N ILE A 143 2.97 -4.26 18.23
CA ILE A 143 3.70 -5.22 17.40
C ILE A 143 4.41 -4.47 16.27
N ASP A 144 5.68 -4.82 16.07
CA ASP A 144 6.45 -4.43 14.90
C ASP A 144 7.00 -5.68 14.20
N ALA A 145 7.22 -5.55 12.89
CA ALA A 145 7.81 -6.60 12.06
C ALA A 145 8.73 -6.01 11.00
N SER A 146 9.92 -6.58 10.86
CA SER A 146 10.87 -6.21 9.81
C SER A 146 11.11 -7.37 8.87
N PHE A 147 11.07 -7.12 7.56
CA PHE A 147 11.36 -8.15 6.57
C PHE A 147 12.81 -8.64 6.69
N ASN A 148 13.00 -9.95 6.62
CA ASN A 148 14.32 -10.53 6.39
C ASN A 148 14.77 -10.15 4.98
N ARG A 149 15.78 -9.26 4.91
CA ARG A 149 16.25 -8.68 3.64
C ARG A 149 16.90 -9.68 2.69
N THR A 150 17.28 -10.85 3.19
CA THR A 150 17.84 -11.95 2.39
C THR A 150 16.78 -12.94 1.90
N HIS A 151 15.58 -12.89 2.49
CA HIS A 151 14.50 -13.80 2.14
C HIS A 151 13.80 -13.36 0.84
N PRO A 152 13.31 -14.30 0.00
CA PRO A 152 12.61 -13.98 -1.25
C PRO A 152 11.44 -13.01 -1.08
N THR A 153 10.74 -13.02 0.04
CA THR A 153 9.61 -12.08 0.31
C THR A 153 10.02 -10.62 0.22
N PHE A 154 11.16 -10.23 0.81
CA PHE A 154 11.67 -8.87 0.73
C PHE A 154 12.00 -8.47 -0.72
N LEU A 155 12.72 -9.36 -1.44
CA LEU A 155 13.10 -9.13 -2.82
C LEU A 155 11.87 -8.98 -3.74
N MET A 156 10.82 -9.76 -3.47
CA MET A 156 9.55 -9.67 -4.19
C MET A 156 8.86 -8.34 -3.94
N VAL A 157 8.71 -7.91 -2.67
CA VAL A 157 8.12 -6.60 -2.34
C VAL A 157 8.90 -5.45 -2.98
N ALA A 158 10.24 -5.49 -2.93
CA ALA A 158 11.07 -4.50 -3.59
C ALA A 158 10.84 -4.49 -5.12
N GLY A 159 10.83 -5.67 -5.76
CA GLY A 159 10.53 -5.80 -7.18
C GLY A 159 9.12 -5.33 -7.56
N PHE A 160 8.14 -5.57 -6.69
CA PHE A 160 6.75 -5.12 -6.83
C PHE A 160 6.65 -3.60 -6.77
N LEU A 161 7.32 -2.95 -5.81
CA LEU A 161 7.36 -1.49 -5.69
C LEU A 161 8.04 -0.83 -6.90
N VAL A 162 9.19 -1.37 -7.34
CA VAL A 162 9.87 -0.88 -8.55
C VAL A 162 8.98 -1.03 -9.78
N SER A 163 8.29 -2.16 -9.91
CA SER A 163 7.39 -2.40 -11.04
C SER A 163 6.18 -1.46 -11.00
N ALA A 164 5.59 -1.23 -9.83
CA ALA A 164 4.52 -0.24 -9.65
C ALA A 164 5.00 1.17 -10.03
N LEU A 165 6.23 1.55 -9.66
CA LEU A 165 6.82 2.83 -10.04
C LEU A 165 6.95 2.96 -11.57
N ILE A 166 7.45 1.92 -12.23
CA ILE A 166 7.62 1.92 -13.69
C ILE A 166 6.26 1.97 -14.38
N PHE A 167 5.36 1.04 -14.08
CA PHE A 167 4.12 0.90 -14.83
C PHE A 167 3.10 2.00 -14.54
N LEU A 168 3.05 2.51 -13.31
CA LEU A 168 2.09 3.53 -12.90
C LEU A 168 2.74 4.90 -12.76
N GLY A 169 3.81 5.03 -11.98
CA GLY A 169 4.48 6.32 -11.80
C GLY A 169 4.99 6.91 -13.12
N ILE A 170 5.81 6.17 -13.86
CA ILE A 170 6.31 6.60 -15.17
C ILE A 170 5.16 6.60 -16.20
N GLY A 171 4.26 5.61 -16.14
CA GLY A 171 3.07 5.55 -17.00
C GLY A 171 2.22 6.81 -16.96
N PHE A 172 1.85 7.27 -15.76
CA PHE A 172 1.12 8.51 -15.57
C PHE A 172 1.93 9.74 -15.96
N THR A 173 3.24 9.75 -15.71
CA THR A 173 4.12 10.85 -16.13
C THR A 173 4.09 11.02 -17.65
N ILE A 174 4.20 9.92 -18.41
CA ILE A 174 4.15 9.93 -19.87
C ILE A 174 2.79 10.44 -20.35
N LYS A 175 1.69 9.94 -19.76
CA LYS A 175 0.34 10.41 -20.10
C LYS A 175 0.10 11.87 -19.74
N ALA A 176 0.68 12.36 -18.65
CA ALA A 176 0.64 13.78 -18.30
C ALA A 176 1.32 14.64 -19.36
N LYS A 177 2.48 14.21 -19.87
CA LYS A 177 3.21 14.92 -20.94
C LYS A 177 2.44 14.90 -22.28
N GLN A 178 1.75 13.81 -22.59
CA GLN A 178 0.98 13.64 -23.83
C GLN A 178 -0.39 14.35 -23.80
N SER A 179 -0.90 14.66 -22.60
CA SER A 179 -2.23 15.27 -22.43
C SER A 179 -2.14 16.79 -22.35
N THR A 180 -3.27 17.48 -22.56
CA THR A 180 -3.39 18.94 -22.41
C THR A 180 -4.52 19.31 -21.46
N GLY A 181 -4.56 20.59 -21.05
CA GLY A 181 -5.65 21.15 -20.25
C GLY A 181 -5.91 20.41 -18.93
N GLN A 182 -7.18 20.11 -18.66
CA GLN A 182 -7.60 19.45 -17.43
C GLN A 182 -7.10 18.00 -17.31
N LEU A 183 -6.97 17.29 -18.43
CA LEU A 183 -6.51 15.90 -18.43
C LEU A 183 -5.04 15.80 -17.99
N ARG A 184 -4.20 16.75 -18.42
CA ARG A 184 -2.80 16.85 -17.95
C ARG A 184 -2.71 17.02 -16.44
N LYS A 185 -3.52 17.92 -15.86
CA LYS A 185 -3.54 18.15 -14.40
C LYS A 185 -3.91 16.89 -13.65
N LYS A 186 -4.91 16.14 -14.13
CA LYS A 186 -5.33 14.86 -13.54
C LYS A 186 -4.20 13.84 -13.53
N PHE A 187 -3.50 13.63 -14.65
CA PHE A 187 -2.36 12.72 -14.70
C PHE A 187 -1.17 13.18 -13.84
N ILE A 188 -0.97 14.49 -13.65
CA ILE A 188 0.03 15.01 -12.70
C ILE A 188 -0.31 14.59 -11.27
N TYR A 189 -1.57 14.72 -10.84
CA TYR A 189 -1.98 14.28 -9.50
C TYR A 189 -1.80 12.77 -9.30
N LEU A 190 -2.15 11.96 -10.31
CA LEU A 190 -1.91 10.50 -10.27
C LEU A 190 -0.42 10.17 -10.16
N THR A 191 0.43 10.90 -10.89
CA THR A 191 1.90 10.76 -10.82
C THR A 191 2.42 11.07 -9.42
N ILE A 192 2.02 12.22 -8.86
CA ILE A 192 2.43 12.64 -7.51
C ILE A 192 2.00 11.60 -6.48
N GLY A 193 0.74 11.14 -6.54
CA GLY A 193 0.24 10.09 -5.67
C GLY A 193 1.13 8.85 -5.72
N PHE A 194 1.38 8.32 -6.91
CA PHE A 194 2.19 7.11 -7.04
C PHE A 194 3.63 7.25 -6.58
N TYR A 195 4.26 8.40 -6.82
CA TYR A 195 5.61 8.65 -6.30
C TYR A 195 5.62 8.75 -4.77
N VAL A 196 4.64 9.43 -4.18
CA VAL A 196 4.46 9.46 -2.72
C VAL A 196 4.31 8.04 -2.19
N PHE A 197 3.45 7.21 -2.80
CA PHE A 197 3.26 5.82 -2.37
C PHE A 197 4.55 5.00 -2.41
N VAL A 198 5.24 4.97 -3.55
CA VAL A 198 6.43 4.12 -3.69
C VAL A 198 7.56 4.58 -2.79
N ILE A 199 7.83 5.89 -2.74
CA ILE A 199 8.91 6.44 -1.91
C ILE A 199 8.59 6.21 -0.43
N CYS A 200 7.38 6.54 0.02
CA CYS A 200 7.02 6.36 1.42
C CYS A 200 6.95 4.89 1.80
N GLY A 201 6.37 4.02 0.96
CA GLY A 201 6.30 2.57 1.23
C GLY A 201 7.69 1.93 1.29
N ALA A 202 8.62 2.34 0.43
CA ALA A 202 10.01 1.89 0.50
C ALA A 202 10.71 2.39 1.77
N LEU A 203 10.53 3.66 2.13
CA LEU A 203 11.10 4.23 3.37
C LEU A 203 10.51 3.57 4.62
N ASP A 204 9.19 3.35 4.67
CA ASP A 204 8.49 2.69 5.78
C ASP A 204 9.05 1.27 6.02
N SER A 205 9.50 0.59 4.96
CA SER A 205 10.08 -0.76 5.05
C SER A 205 11.57 -0.78 5.43
N ILE A 206 12.27 0.35 5.40
CA ILE A 206 13.73 0.43 5.60
C ILE A 206 14.10 1.18 6.88
N LEU A 207 13.32 2.21 7.24
CA LEU A 207 13.53 3.01 8.43
C LEU A 207 13.24 2.19 9.68
N THR A 208 14.03 2.42 10.73
CA THR A 208 13.88 1.76 12.04
C THR A 208 13.52 2.75 13.14
N LEU A 209 13.58 4.06 12.87
CA LEU A 209 13.30 5.10 13.85
C LEU A 209 11.80 5.40 13.87
N PRO A 210 11.08 5.18 14.98
CA PRO A 210 9.61 5.35 15.03
C PRO A 210 9.13 6.74 14.61
N LEU A 211 9.86 7.78 15.01
CA LEU A 211 9.52 9.16 14.63
C LEU A 211 9.62 9.39 13.11
N ALA A 212 10.62 8.80 12.45
CA ALA A 212 10.80 8.92 11.01
C ALA A 212 9.72 8.14 10.26
N ILE A 213 9.39 6.93 10.74
CA ILE A 213 8.28 6.11 10.23
C ILE A 213 6.97 6.90 10.31
N GLY A 214 6.64 7.47 11.47
CA GLY A 214 5.45 8.30 11.66
C GLY A 214 5.37 9.46 10.67
N PHE A 215 6.47 10.19 10.47
CA PHE A 215 6.51 11.28 9.48
C PHE A 215 6.27 10.78 8.04
N VAL A 216 6.93 9.69 7.64
CA VAL A 216 6.75 9.06 6.33
C VAL A 216 5.29 8.63 6.14
N ARG A 217 4.66 8.07 7.18
CA ARG A 217 3.25 7.68 7.14
C ARG A 217 2.30 8.87 7.03
N VAL A 218 2.57 9.99 7.70
CA VAL A 218 1.79 11.23 7.52
C VAL A 218 1.84 11.71 6.06
N VAL A 219 3.01 11.68 5.42
CA VAL A 219 3.13 12.02 4.00
C VAL A 219 2.38 10.99 3.14
N MET A 220 2.52 9.70 3.46
CA MET A 220 1.82 8.60 2.80
C MET A 220 0.29 8.72 2.89
N MET A 221 -0.27 9.27 3.98
CA MET A 221 -1.71 9.52 4.09
C MET A 221 -2.25 10.43 2.97
N THR A 222 -1.40 11.30 2.40
CA THR A 222 -1.80 12.19 1.30
C THR A 222 -1.90 11.48 -0.05
N TYR A 223 -1.32 10.27 -0.19
CA TYR A 223 -1.40 9.45 -1.40
C TYR A 223 -2.82 9.35 -1.95
N SER A 224 -3.75 8.95 -1.09
CA SER A 224 -5.15 8.69 -1.46
C SER A 224 -5.86 9.97 -1.94
N VAL A 225 -5.50 11.12 -1.37
CA VAL A 225 -6.00 12.43 -1.77
C VAL A 225 -5.53 12.77 -3.18
N TRP A 226 -4.22 12.65 -3.46
CA TRP A 226 -3.67 12.91 -4.79
C TRP A 226 -4.29 12.00 -5.85
N MET A 227 -4.42 10.71 -5.52
CA MET A 227 -5.08 9.74 -6.39
C MET A 227 -6.54 10.13 -6.66
N TYR A 228 -7.31 10.48 -5.62
CA TYR A 228 -8.70 10.91 -5.78
C TYR A 228 -8.83 12.19 -6.61
N LEU A 229 -7.96 13.18 -6.42
CA LEU A 229 -7.95 14.40 -7.23
C LEU A 229 -7.65 14.11 -8.70
N GLY A 230 -6.78 13.13 -8.97
CA GLY A 230 -6.51 12.65 -10.32
C GLY A 230 -7.69 11.91 -10.96
N LEU A 231 -8.47 11.17 -10.17
CA LEU A 231 -9.63 10.39 -10.65
C LEU A 231 -10.95 11.18 -10.67
N ARG A 232 -11.05 12.29 -9.92
CA ARG A 232 -12.26 13.11 -9.87
C ARG A 232 -12.57 13.64 -11.26
N THR A 233 -13.68 13.18 -11.82
CA THR A 233 -14.25 13.66 -13.09
C THR A 233 -14.84 15.03 -12.94
#